data_AF-A0A7V4YXE7-F1
#
_entry.id   AF-A0A7V4YXE7-F1
#
_cell.length_a   1.000
_cell.length_b   1.000
_cell.length_c   1.000
_cell.angle_alpha   90.00
_cell.angle_beta   90.00
_cell.angle_gamma   90.00
#
_symmetry.space_group_name_H-M   'P 1'
#
loop_
_entity.id
_entity.type
_entity.pdbx_description
1 polymer ?
#
loop_
_entity_poly.entity_id
_entity_poly.type
_entity_poly.pdbx_seq_one_letter_code
_entity_poly.pdbx_strand_id
1 'polypeptide(L)'
;MKQTLLIIMLLGNWAIIRAQFGQDSLYGKKGDPQLHISPNPAVCEVHFTWTMHKAAPVILTLVDLEGCMSLSINLGEVPPSTFTKSVYVEAFDPGTYIASLAIEGRIYSKTFIVQEE
;
A
#
# COMPACT_ATOMS: atom_id res chain seq x y z
N MET A 1 -22.22 -46.39 18.22
CA MET A 1 -21.38 -45.17 18.39
C MET A 1 -20.57 -44.97 17.11
N LYS A 2 -20.47 -43.72 16.65
CA LYS A 2 -19.61 -43.19 15.58
C LYS A 2 -20.05 -43.56 14.14
N GLN A 3 -20.06 -42.69 13.14
CA GLN A 3 -20.04 -41.23 13.04
C GLN A 3 -20.38 -40.97 11.55
N THR A 4 -21.44 -40.22 11.27
CA THR A 4 -21.83 -39.82 9.92
C THR A 4 -20.83 -38.78 9.42
N LEU A 5 -20.07 -39.06 8.36
CA LEU A 5 -19.23 -38.06 7.71
C LEU A 5 -20.01 -37.43 6.55
N LEU A 6 -20.62 -36.28 6.82
CA LEU A 6 -21.22 -35.42 5.80
C LEU A 6 -20.09 -34.59 5.17
N ILE A 7 -19.68 -34.91 3.95
CA ILE A 7 -18.73 -34.09 3.18
C ILE A 7 -19.50 -32.90 2.61
N ILE A 8 -19.41 -31.75 3.28
CA ILE A 8 -19.91 -30.48 2.75
C ILE A 8 -18.87 -29.98 1.74
N MET A 9 -19.20 -30.11 0.44
CA MET A 9 -18.46 -29.46 -0.64
C MET A 9 -18.70 -27.94 -0.56
N LEU A 10 -17.79 -27.22 0.12
CA LEU A 10 -17.70 -25.76 0.08
C LEU A 10 -17.05 -25.30 -1.25
N LEU A 11 -17.70 -25.57 -2.37
CA LEU A 11 -17.46 -24.88 -3.63
C LEU A 11 -18.27 -23.58 -3.61
N GLY A 12 -17.77 -22.55 -2.90
CA GLY A 12 -18.55 -21.33 -2.75
C GLY A 12 -17.83 -20.10 -2.21
N ASN A 13 -16.49 -20.07 -2.13
CA ASN A 13 -15.80 -18.94 -1.48
C ASN A 13 -14.56 -18.40 -2.19
N TRP A 14 -14.40 -18.66 -3.49
CA TRP A 14 -13.36 -18.00 -4.28
C TRP A 14 -13.83 -16.70 -4.94
N ALA A 15 -15.14 -16.43 -4.94
CA ALA A 15 -15.69 -15.16 -5.42
C ALA A 15 -15.68 -14.05 -4.35
N ILE A 16 -15.72 -14.40 -3.06
CA ILE A 16 -15.81 -13.41 -1.98
C ILE A 16 -14.46 -12.74 -1.69
N ILE A 17 -13.33 -13.41 -1.96
CA ILE A 17 -12.00 -12.82 -1.75
C ILE A 17 -11.71 -11.72 -2.79
N ARG A 18 -12.33 -11.77 -3.99
CA ARG A 18 -12.20 -10.71 -5.01
C ARG A 18 -12.96 -9.42 -4.70
N ALA A 19 -13.86 -9.41 -3.71
CA ALA A 19 -14.58 -8.20 -3.31
C ALA A 19 -13.83 -7.37 -2.24
N GLN A 20 -12.77 -7.90 -1.64
CA GLN A 20 -11.94 -7.17 -0.65
C GLN A 20 -10.66 -6.57 -1.23
N PHE A 21 -10.23 -6.99 -2.42
CA PHE A 21 -9.23 -6.27 -3.21
C PHE A 21 -9.97 -5.37 -4.19
N GLY A 22 -10.16 -4.12 -3.78
CA GLY A 22 -10.96 -3.12 -4.48
C GLY A 22 -10.81 -3.16 -6.01
N GLN A 23 -11.94 -3.39 -6.67
CA GLN A 23 -12.15 -2.79 -7.98
C GLN A 23 -12.19 -1.26 -7.80
N ASP A 24 -11.60 -0.55 -8.77
CA ASP A 24 -11.44 0.91 -8.94
C ASP A 24 -10.09 1.44 -8.40
N SER A 25 -9.14 1.98 -9.18
CA SER A 25 -9.20 2.57 -10.52
C SER A 25 -7.89 2.34 -11.31
N LEU A 26 -8.02 1.78 -12.52
CA LEU A 26 -7.08 2.10 -13.59
C LEU A 26 -7.41 3.53 -14.04
N TYR A 27 -6.42 4.42 -13.99
CA TYR A 27 -6.48 5.87 -14.26
C TYR A 27 -7.01 6.73 -13.11
N GLY A 28 -6.06 7.41 -12.44
CA GLY A 28 -6.33 8.51 -11.54
C GLY A 28 -7.15 9.59 -12.26
N LYS A 29 -8.32 9.91 -11.70
CA LYS A 29 -9.10 11.08 -12.09
C LYS A 29 -8.28 12.33 -11.74
N LYS A 30 -8.46 13.40 -12.51
CA LYS A 30 -7.87 14.71 -12.24
C LYS A 30 -8.27 15.14 -10.81
N GLY A 31 -7.33 15.14 -9.86
CA GLY A 31 -7.58 15.38 -8.43
C GLY A 31 -7.39 14.16 -7.53
N ASP A 32 -6.97 13.01 -8.06
CA ASP A 32 -6.54 11.89 -7.22
C ASP A 32 -5.10 12.12 -6.67
N PRO A 33 -4.81 11.72 -5.42
CA PRO A 33 -3.49 11.78 -4.83
C PRO A 33 -2.41 11.18 -5.73
N GLN A 34 -1.34 11.93 -5.99
CA GLN A 34 -0.19 11.44 -6.76
C GLN A 34 0.90 10.97 -5.82
N LEU A 35 1.12 9.65 -5.74
CA LEU A 35 2.23 9.07 -4.99
C LEU A 35 3.52 9.07 -5.84
N HIS A 36 4.48 9.86 -5.39
CA HIS A 36 5.85 9.90 -5.88
C HIS A 36 6.75 9.13 -4.93
N ILE A 37 7.66 8.35 -5.50
CA ILE A 37 8.59 7.47 -4.76
C ILE A 37 9.97 7.71 -5.36
N SER A 38 10.93 8.02 -4.50
CA SER A 38 12.33 8.24 -4.87
C SER A 38 13.22 7.42 -3.95
N PRO A 39 13.61 6.21 -4.36
CA PRO A 39 14.62 5.43 -3.65
C PRO A 39 15.98 6.12 -3.66
N ASN A 40 16.70 6.04 -2.54
CA ASN A 40 18.07 6.52 -2.38
C ASN A 40 18.92 5.39 -1.76
N PRO A 41 19.52 4.52 -2.60
CA PRO A 41 20.23 3.35 -2.12
C PRO A 41 21.52 3.68 -1.36
N ALA A 42 22.17 4.82 -1.65
CA ALA A 42 23.40 5.25 -0.99
C ALA A 42 23.25 5.46 0.54
N VAL A 43 22.01 5.67 1.01
CA VAL A 43 21.68 5.83 2.44
C VAL A 43 20.57 4.88 2.90
N CYS A 44 20.29 3.84 2.13
CA CYS A 44 19.24 2.84 2.42
C CYS A 44 17.86 3.45 2.76
N GLU A 45 17.47 4.51 2.06
CA GLU A 45 16.27 5.28 2.35
C GLU A 45 15.35 5.37 1.13
N VAL A 46 14.04 5.47 1.35
CA VAL A 46 13.08 5.77 0.30
C VAL A 46 12.25 6.98 0.71
N HIS A 47 12.24 7.98 -0.17
CA HIS A 47 11.44 9.18 -0.01
C HIS A 47 10.08 9.00 -0.69
N PHE A 48 9.01 9.10 0.10
CA PHE A 48 7.64 9.09 -0.39
C PHE A 48 7.09 10.50 -0.33
N THR A 49 6.45 10.95 -1.41
CA THR A 49 5.78 12.24 -1.47
C THR A 49 4.39 12.06 -2.07
N TRP A 50 3.37 12.67 -1.46
CA TRP A 50 2.00 12.61 -1.96
C TRP A 50 1.28 13.93 -1.79
N THR A 51 0.25 14.14 -2.62
CA THR A 51 -0.58 15.35 -2.59
C THR A 51 -2.00 15.02 -2.16
N MET A 52 -2.59 15.87 -1.31
CA MET A 52 -3.95 15.74 -0.79
C MET A 52 -4.72 17.05 -0.96
N HIS A 53 -6.04 16.95 -1.16
CA HIS A 53 -6.92 18.12 -1.36
C HIS A 53 -7.77 18.46 -0.12
N LYS A 54 -7.73 17.61 0.90
CA LYS A 54 -8.43 17.79 2.18
C LYS A 54 -7.72 16.99 3.27
N ALA A 55 -8.03 17.30 4.52
CA ALA A 55 -7.52 16.57 5.66
C ALA A 55 -8.12 15.18 5.75
N ALA A 56 -7.24 14.18 5.90
CA ALA A 56 -7.62 12.78 6.10
C ALA A 56 -6.47 12.01 6.76
N PRO A 57 -6.77 10.91 7.47
CA PRO A 57 -5.76 9.98 7.95
C PRO A 57 -5.07 9.29 6.79
N VAL A 58 -3.76 9.09 6.92
CA VAL A 58 -2.93 8.44 5.90
C VAL A 58 -2.19 7.25 6.51
N ILE A 59 -2.26 6.10 5.85
CA ILE A 59 -1.45 4.92 6.18
C ILE A 59 -0.57 4.59 4.99
N LEU A 60 0.73 4.47 5.22
CA LEU A 60 1.69 3.95 4.24
C LEU A 60 2.02 2.51 4.59
N THR A 61 1.76 1.60 3.66
CA THR A 61 2.14 0.19 3.76
C THR A 61 3.17 -0.13 2.69
N LEU A 62 4.21 -0.86 3.08
CA LEU A 62 5.31 -1.29 2.23
C LEU A 62 5.41 -2.79 2.34
N VAL A 63 5.43 -3.47 1.20
CA VAL A 63 5.56 -4.92 1.11
C VAL A 63 6.66 -5.25 0.13
N ASP A 64 7.63 -6.02 0.57
CA ASP A 64 8.59 -6.69 -0.29
C ASP A 64 7.90 -7.81 -1.07
N LEU A 65 8.13 -7.89 -2.39
CA LEU A 65 7.57 -8.94 -3.23
C LEU A 65 8.10 -10.33 -2.90
N GLU A 66 9.26 -10.44 -2.26
CA GLU A 66 9.76 -11.72 -1.74
C GLU A 66 9.05 -12.13 -0.44
N GLY A 67 8.21 -11.24 0.10
CA GLY A 67 7.38 -11.48 1.29
C GLY A 67 8.13 -11.38 2.60
N CYS A 68 9.40 -10.96 2.58
CA CYS A 68 10.26 -10.92 3.76
C CYS A 68 9.98 -9.71 4.64
N MET A 69 9.59 -8.57 4.05
CA MET A 69 9.34 -7.32 4.75
C MET A 69 7.92 -6.80 4.54
N SER A 70 7.25 -6.47 5.64
CA SER A 70 6.01 -5.69 5.65
C SER A 70 6.11 -4.59 6.71
N LEU A 71 6.06 -3.33 6.28
CA LEU A 71 6.05 -2.17 7.16
C LEU A 71 4.75 -1.40 6.97
N SER A 72 4.09 -1.02 8.07
CA SER A 72 2.88 -0.20 8.03
C SER A 72 3.01 0.98 8.99
N ILE A 73 2.94 2.18 8.46
CA ILE A 73 3.16 3.44 9.18
C ILE A 73 1.87 4.26 9.15
N ASN A 74 1.36 4.63 10.32
CA ASN A 74 0.30 5.63 10.44
C ASN A 74 0.94 7.02 10.43
N LEU A 75 0.64 7.81 9.40
CA LEU A 75 1.20 9.14 9.17
C LEU A 75 0.30 10.25 9.75
N GLY A 76 -0.75 9.87 10.47
CA GLY A 76 -1.67 10.79 11.14
C GLY A 76 -2.61 11.52 10.20
N GLU A 77 -3.27 12.54 10.74
CA GLU A 77 -4.15 13.43 9.97
C GLU A 77 -3.32 14.56 9.35
N VAL A 78 -3.45 14.71 8.03
CA VAL A 78 -2.76 15.77 7.29
C VAL A 78 -3.60 17.06 7.35
N PRO A 79 -3.13 18.16 7.95
CA PRO A 79 -3.92 19.39 8.01
C PRO A 79 -4.16 19.99 6.61
N PRO A 80 -5.29 20.70 6.39
CA PRO A 80 -5.69 21.20 5.07
C PRO A 80 -4.71 22.20 4.43
N SER A 81 -3.80 22.76 5.23
CA SER A 81 -2.81 23.77 4.81
C SER A 81 -1.59 23.19 4.09
N THR A 82 -1.45 21.86 3.99
CA THR A 82 -0.32 21.24 3.28
C THR A 82 -0.83 20.35 2.16
N PHE A 83 -0.78 20.87 0.93
CA PHE A 83 -1.18 20.11 -0.26
C PHE A 83 -0.21 18.96 -0.54
N THR A 84 1.06 19.07 -0.17
CA THR A 84 2.06 18.02 -0.37
C THR A 84 2.68 17.60 0.96
N LYS A 85 2.81 16.30 1.17
CA LYS A 85 3.46 15.68 2.33
C LYS A 85 4.55 14.74 1.87
N SER A 86 5.52 14.55 2.75
CA SER A 86 6.58 13.58 2.55
C SER A 86 6.89 12.80 3.82
N VAL A 87 7.37 11.58 3.62
CA VAL A 87 7.99 10.76 4.66
C VAL A 87 9.22 10.08 4.07
N TYR A 88 10.26 10.00 4.88
CA TYR A 88 11.44 9.20 4.61
C TYR A 88 11.33 7.92 5.42
N VAL A 89 11.57 6.80 4.77
CA VAL A 89 11.59 5.49 5.41
C VAL A 89 12.96 4.90 5.18
N GLU A 90 13.65 4.58 6.28
CA GLU A 90 14.97 3.97 6.28
C GLU A 90 14.87 2.43 6.27
N ALA A 91 16.00 1.77 6.00
CA ALA A 91 16.21 0.33 6.08
C ALA A 91 15.50 -0.51 5.01
N PHE A 92 15.69 -0.14 3.73
CA PHE A 92 15.34 -1.02 2.62
C PHE A 92 16.56 -1.77 2.10
N ASP A 93 16.44 -3.09 2.00
CA ASP A 93 17.37 -3.90 1.23
C ASP A 93 17.12 -3.68 -0.28
N PRO A 94 18.13 -3.90 -1.15
CA PRO A 94 17.91 -3.97 -2.59
C PRO A 94 16.82 -4.99 -2.92
N GLY A 95 15.85 -4.61 -3.75
CA GLY A 95 14.68 -5.45 -3.99
C GLY A 95 13.53 -4.73 -4.69
N THR A 96 12.44 -5.45 -4.91
CA THR A 96 11.21 -4.90 -5.50
C THR A 96 10.12 -4.81 -4.45
N TYR A 97 9.56 -3.61 -4.31
CA TYR A 97 8.61 -3.28 -3.28
C TYR A 97 7.29 -2.76 -3.86
N ILE A 98 6.20 -3.01 -3.15
CA ILE A 98 4.92 -2.34 -3.37
C ILE A 98 4.73 -1.35 -2.22
N ALA A 99 4.63 -0.06 -2.55
CA ALA A 99 4.10 0.95 -1.65
C ALA A 99 2.61 1.10 -1.88
N SER A 100 1.84 1.14 -0.79
CA SER A 100 0.40 1.39 -0.79
C SER A 100 0.09 2.52 0.16
N LEU A 101 -0.56 3.56 -0.35
CA LEU A 101 -0.99 4.72 0.41
C LEU A 101 -2.51 4.64 0.58
N ALA A 102 -2.98 4.42 1.79
CA ALA A 102 -4.41 4.42 2.11
C ALA A 102 -4.84 5.82 2.59
N ILE A 103 -5.77 6.43 1.86
CA ILE A 103 -6.33 7.76 2.15
C ILE A 103 -7.85 7.66 1.99
N GLU A 104 -8.61 7.96 3.03
CA GLU A 104 -10.09 7.96 3.00
C GLU A 104 -10.72 6.65 2.51
N GLY A 105 -10.12 5.51 2.87
CA GLY A 105 -10.59 4.20 2.42
C GLY A 105 -10.29 3.88 0.96
N ARG A 106 -9.58 4.76 0.24
CA ARG A 106 -8.99 4.47 -1.08
C ARG A 106 -7.54 4.08 -0.92
N ILE A 107 -7.08 3.13 -1.74
CA ILE A 107 -5.70 2.65 -1.73
C ILE A 107 -5.04 3.02 -3.06
N TYR A 108 -3.90 3.69 -2.97
CA TYR A 108 -3.06 4.03 -4.10
C TYR A 108 -1.76 3.25 -4.01
N SER A 109 -1.57 2.30 -4.92
CA SER A 109 -0.39 1.42 -4.91
C SER A 109 0.56 1.73 -6.06
N LYS A 110 1.85 1.64 -5.78
CA LYS A 110 2.91 1.78 -6.78
C LYS A 110 4.06 0.84 -6.46
N THR A 111 4.51 0.12 -7.48
CA THR A 111 5.70 -0.72 -7.41
C THR A 111 6.95 0.12 -7.67
N PHE A 112 8.01 -0.12 -6.90
CA PHE A 112 9.30 0.53 -7.07
C PHE A 112 10.43 -0.47 -6.79
N ILE A 113 11.64 -0.14 -7.26
CA ILE A 113 12.83 -0.98 -7.14
C ILE A 113 13.88 -0.18 -6.36
N VAL A 114 14.49 -0.81 -5.36
CA VAL A 114 15.69 -0.34 -4.70
C VAL A 114 16.85 -1.13 -5.30
N GLN A 115 17.85 -0.44 -5.86
CA GLN A 115 19.02 -1.08 -6.48
C GLN A 115 20.21 -1.05 -5.52
N GLU A 116 21.16 -1.95 -5.70
CA GLU A 116 22.49 -1.78 -5.10
C GLU A 116 23.20 -0.57 -5.71
N GLU A 117 24.07 0.08 -4.95
CA GLU A 117 24.90 1.22 -5.40
C GLU A 117 25.95 0.80 -6.43
#